data_AF-A0A0D6EKE7-F1
#
_entry.id   AF-A0A0D6EKE7-F1
#
_cell.length_a   1.000
_cell.length_b   1.000
_cell.length_c   1.000
_cell.angle_alpha   90.00
_cell.angle_beta   90.00
_cell.angle_gamma   90.00
#
_symmetry.space_group_name_H-M   'P 1'
#
loop_
_entity.id
_entity.type
_entity.pdbx_description
1 polymer ?
#
loop_
_entity_poly.entity_id
_entity_poly.type
_entity_poly.pdbx_seq_one_letter_code
_entity_poly.pdbx_strand_id
1 'polypeptide(L)'
;MAATARTSASPRSTLPSPAAPASTPAAASALRSARPSVPPPVAQTRSSPPVAPADLPWGLNKGHPTTVIPKTAKPSNRKGKQSARSAFVKSIVREVAGFAPYERRVMELIRNSKDKKARKLTKKRVRRRS
;
A
#
# COMPACT_ATOMS: atom_id res chain seq x y z
N MET A 1 15.56 25.73 59.38
CA MET A 1 16.97 25.28 59.35
C MET A 1 16.98 23.77 59.28
N ALA A 2 17.53 23.23 58.20
CA ALA A 2 17.55 21.81 57.89
C ALA A 2 18.57 21.08 58.76
N ALA A 3 18.15 19.99 59.41
CA ALA A 3 19.06 19.07 60.08
C ALA A 3 19.19 17.80 59.23
N THR A 4 20.42 17.60 58.80
CA THR A 4 20.90 16.59 57.88
C THR A 4 21.24 15.31 58.65
N ALA A 5 21.00 14.18 57.98
CA ALA A 5 21.82 12.97 57.99
C ALA A 5 21.40 11.74 58.81
N ARG A 6 21.71 10.61 58.16
CA ARG A 6 21.92 9.24 58.62
C ARG A 6 20.69 8.35 58.80
N THR A 7 20.31 7.70 57.71
CA THR A 7 19.77 6.34 57.77
C THR A 7 20.69 5.38 57.04
N SER A 8 20.97 4.29 57.75
CA SER A 8 21.88 3.18 57.56
C SER A 8 21.85 2.47 56.21
N ALA A 9 23.05 2.07 55.79
CA ALA A 9 23.32 1.12 54.73
C ALA A 9 22.76 -0.28 55.05
N SER A 10 22.14 -0.92 54.05
CA SER A 10 21.82 -2.36 54.05
C SER A 10 22.70 -3.08 53.02
N PRO A 11 23.24 -4.26 53.34
CA PRO A 11 24.18 -4.98 52.48
C PRO A 11 23.48 -5.66 51.30
N ARG A 12 24.13 -5.59 50.13
CA ARG A 12 23.74 -6.29 48.90
C ARG A 12 24.08 -7.78 49.02
N SER A 13 23.07 -8.64 48.98
CA SER A 13 23.23 -10.08 48.72
C SER A 13 22.31 -10.50 47.57
N THR A 14 22.88 -10.63 46.36
CA THR A 14 22.21 -11.26 45.22
C THR A 14 23.11 -12.36 44.69
N LEU A 15 22.55 -13.57 44.69
CA LEU A 15 23.13 -14.86 44.33
C LEU A 15 23.58 -14.95 42.86
N PRO A 16 24.44 -15.93 42.50
CA PRO A 16 24.99 -16.08 41.15
C PRO A 16 23.98 -16.61 40.12
N SER A 17 24.11 -16.09 38.90
CA SER A 17 23.36 -16.45 37.69
C SER A 17 23.74 -17.86 37.17
N PRO A 18 22.77 -18.71 36.79
CA PRO A 18 23.08 -20.00 36.15
C PRO A 18 23.45 -19.85 34.67
N ALA A 19 24.48 -20.58 34.26
CA ALA A 19 25.00 -20.69 32.90
C ALA A 19 24.02 -21.43 31.96
N ALA A 20 23.84 -20.90 30.75
CA ALA A 20 23.14 -21.56 29.65
C ALA A 20 24.14 -22.24 28.70
N PRO A 21 23.84 -23.43 28.14
CA PRO A 21 24.74 -24.16 27.26
C PRO A 21 24.71 -23.67 25.80
N ALA A 22 25.90 -23.61 25.20
CA ALA A 22 26.13 -23.34 23.79
C ALA A 22 25.87 -24.57 22.91
N SER A 23 25.11 -24.40 21.83
CA SER A 23 25.18 -25.27 20.65
C SER A 23 24.61 -24.57 19.41
N THR A 24 25.49 -23.94 18.64
CA THR A 24 25.29 -23.65 17.22
C THR A 24 26.30 -24.48 16.44
N PRO A 25 25.87 -25.12 15.35
CA PRO A 25 26.72 -25.18 14.18
C PRO A 25 26.01 -24.55 12.98
N ALA A 26 26.67 -23.53 12.45
CA ALA A 26 26.42 -23.01 11.12
C ALA A 26 27.13 -23.88 10.07
N ALA A 27 26.54 -23.89 8.88
CA ALA A 27 27.17 -24.00 7.56
C ALA A 27 27.12 -25.36 6.81
N ALA A 28 26.69 -25.20 5.55
CA ALA A 28 27.18 -25.86 4.34
C ALA A 28 26.56 -27.22 3.91
N SER A 29 25.60 -27.16 2.98
CA SER A 29 25.86 -27.64 1.61
C SER A 29 24.68 -27.33 0.69
N ALA A 30 24.89 -26.36 -0.21
CA ALA A 30 24.00 -26.06 -1.31
C ALA A 30 24.22 -27.09 -2.44
N LEU A 31 23.18 -27.84 -2.80
CA LEU A 31 23.08 -28.47 -4.11
C LEU A 31 22.28 -27.56 -5.04
N ARG A 32 23.01 -27.10 -6.04
CA ARG A 32 22.75 -26.02 -6.99
C ARG A 32 21.90 -26.57 -8.14
N SER A 33 20.58 -26.39 -8.11
CA SER A 33 19.76 -26.53 -9.31
C SER A 33 19.78 -25.21 -10.08
N ALA A 34 20.51 -25.18 -11.19
CA ALA A 34 20.58 -24.06 -12.10
C ALA A 34 19.19 -23.73 -12.67
N ARG A 35 18.57 -22.66 -12.16
CA ARG A 35 17.55 -21.92 -12.90
C ARG A 35 18.26 -20.75 -13.57
N PRO A 36 18.26 -20.62 -14.91
CA PRO A 36 18.72 -19.39 -15.53
C PRO A 36 17.82 -18.25 -15.03
N SER A 37 18.40 -17.34 -14.26
CA SER A 37 17.76 -16.09 -13.86
C SER A 37 17.64 -15.22 -15.10
N VAL A 38 16.56 -15.38 -15.84
CA VAL A 38 16.12 -14.32 -16.76
C VAL A 38 15.80 -13.13 -15.85
N PRO A 39 16.53 -12.01 -15.95
CA PRO A 39 16.18 -10.85 -15.15
C PRO A 39 14.76 -10.43 -15.57
N PRO A 40 13.86 -10.10 -14.62
CA PRO A 40 12.63 -9.42 -15.01
C PRO A 40 13.04 -8.19 -15.82
N PRO A 41 12.37 -7.87 -16.94
CA PRO A 41 12.64 -6.63 -17.63
C PRO A 41 12.49 -5.54 -16.58
N VAL A 42 13.60 -4.88 -16.26
CA VAL A 42 13.60 -3.65 -15.47
C VAL A 42 12.56 -2.80 -16.18
N ALA A 43 11.39 -2.65 -15.57
CA ALA A 43 10.43 -1.68 -15.99
C ALA A 43 11.16 -0.36 -15.80
N GLN A 44 11.84 0.08 -16.86
CA GLN A 44 12.32 1.43 -17.00
C GLN A 44 11.07 2.27 -17.00
N THR A 45 10.54 2.57 -15.81
CA THR A 45 9.76 3.78 -15.62
C THR A 45 10.73 4.86 -16.03
N ARG A 46 10.58 5.33 -17.26
CA ARG A 46 11.16 6.59 -17.74
C ARG A 46 10.54 7.70 -16.89
N SER A 47 10.93 7.79 -15.62
CA SER A 47 10.82 9.03 -14.88
C SER A 47 11.94 9.90 -15.42
N SER A 48 11.69 10.50 -16.58
CA SER A 48 12.47 11.63 -17.04
C SER A 48 12.62 12.59 -15.86
N PRO A 49 13.81 13.14 -15.58
CA PRO A 49 13.94 14.21 -14.59
C PRO A 49 12.93 15.31 -14.95
N PRO A 50 12.36 16.03 -13.96
CA PRO A 50 11.42 17.11 -14.24
C PRO A 50 12.11 18.08 -15.21
N VAL A 51 11.66 18.05 -16.47
CA VAL A 51 12.23 18.88 -17.53
C VAL A 51 11.96 20.31 -17.11
N ALA A 52 13.03 21.08 -16.89
CA ALA A 52 12.89 22.49 -16.57
C ALA A 52 12.06 23.16 -17.69
N PRO A 53 11.06 23.99 -17.36
CA PRO A 53 10.37 24.79 -18.35
C PRO A 53 11.39 25.57 -19.18
N ALA A 54 11.26 25.51 -20.50
CA ALA A 54 11.99 26.37 -21.41
C ALA A 54 11.39 27.77 -21.32
N ASP A 55 12.25 28.80 -21.28
CA ASP A 55 11.90 30.22 -21.14
C ASP A 55 11.20 30.76 -22.40
N LEU A 56 10.04 30.19 -22.72
CA LEU A 56 9.19 30.55 -23.85
C LEU A 56 7.80 30.95 -23.34
N PRO A 57 7.17 31.97 -23.95
CA PRO A 57 5.82 32.41 -23.57
C PRO A 57 4.70 31.44 -24.01
N TRP A 58 4.97 30.54 -24.96
CA TRP A 58 4.00 29.56 -25.49
C TRP A 58 4.69 28.22 -25.81
N GLY A 59 3.93 27.12 -25.80
CA GLY A 59 4.45 25.76 -25.97
C GLY A 59 4.21 24.84 -24.76
N LEU A 60 4.53 23.55 -24.88
CA LEU A 60 4.27 22.52 -23.86
C LEU A 60 5.19 22.66 -22.63
N ASN A 61 6.44 23.07 -22.84
CA ASN A 61 7.43 23.33 -21.78
C ASN A 61 7.59 24.83 -21.54
N LYS A 62 6.52 25.62 -21.61
CA LYS A 62 6.61 27.07 -21.38
C LYS A 62 6.78 27.41 -19.91
N GLY A 63 7.38 28.57 -19.64
CA GLY A 63 7.51 29.16 -18.31
C GLY A 63 8.95 29.40 -17.89
N HIS A 64 9.11 30.08 -16.76
CA HIS A 64 10.43 30.41 -16.23
C HIS A 64 11.18 29.12 -15.81
N PRO A 65 12.44 28.93 -16.25
CA PRO A 65 13.25 27.75 -15.90
C PRO A 65 13.48 27.70 -14.39
N THR A 66 12.62 26.97 -13.69
CA THR A 66 12.65 26.81 -12.24
C THR A 66 12.93 25.35 -11.90
N THR A 67 13.79 25.11 -10.91
CA THR A 67 14.02 23.77 -10.36
C THR A 67 12.74 23.27 -9.67
N VAL A 68 12.08 22.27 -10.24
CA VAL A 68 10.85 21.71 -9.67
C VAL A 68 11.19 20.88 -8.44
N ILE A 69 10.72 21.31 -7.27
CA ILE A 69 10.82 20.53 -6.03
C ILE A 69 9.84 19.35 -6.11
N PRO A 70 10.26 18.11 -5.81
CA PRO A 70 9.36 16.97 -5.80
C PRO A 70 8.24 17.17 -4.79
N LYS A 71 6.99 17.11 -5.26
CA LYS A 71 5.81 17.31 -4.41
C LYS A 71 5.60 16.11 -3.49
N THR A 72 5.62 16.33 -2.19
CA THR A 72 5.27 15.30 -1.19
C THR A 72 3.80 14.91 -1.33
N ALA A 73 3.51 13.61 -1.23
CA ALA A 73 2.15 13.10 -1.29
C ALA A 73 1.34 13.58 -0.08
N LYS A 74 0.34 14.44 -0.33
CA LYS A 74 -0.57 14.94 0.71
C LYS A 74 -1.56 13.84 1.13
N PRO A 75 -2.00 13.79 2.41
CA PRO A 75 -3.05 12.86 2.86
C PRO A 75 -4.35 12.97 2.05
N SER A 76 -4.68 14.14 1.49
CA SER A 76 -5.80 14.36 0.58
C SER A 76 -5.75 13.44 -0.65
N ASN A 77 -4.56 13.14 -1.16
CA ASN A 77 -4.36 12.29 -2.35
C ASN A 77 -4.61 10.80 -2.04
N ARG A 78 -4.77 10.44 -0.75
CA ARG A 78 -5.07 9.07 -0.32
C ARG A 78 -6.57 8.77 -0.34
N LYS A 79 -7.43 9.78 -0.54
CA LYS A 79 -8.90 9.59 -0.63
C LYS A 79 -9.24 8.69 -1.81
N GLY A 80 -10.08 7.68 -1.56
CA GLY A 80 -10.53 6.72 -2.58
C GLY A 80 -9.67 5.46 -2.72
N LYS A 81 -8.49 5.39 -2.07
CA LYS A 81 -7.70 4.15 -2.05
C LYS A 81 -8.41 3.09 -1.19
N GLN A 82 -8.54 1.89 -1.73
CA GLN A 82 -9.09 0.75 -1.00
C GLN A 82 -8.01 0.15 -0.10
N SER A 83 -8.28 0.08 1.21
CA SER A 83 -7.43 -0.64 2.17
C SER A 83 -7.84 -2.12 2.24
N ALA A 84 -6.92 -3.00 2.67
CA ALA A 84 -7.20 -4.43 2.89
C ALA A 84 -8.39 -4.64 3.84
N ARG A 85 -8.45 -3.87 4.93
CA ARG A 85 -9.58 -3.86 5.87
C ARG A 85 -10.88 -3.44 5.19
N SER A 86 -10.86 -2.36 4.41
CA SER A 86 -12.06 -1.90 3.69
C SER A 86 -12.52 -2.87 2.61
N ALA A 87 -11.61 -3.66 2.01
CA ALA A 87 -11.96 -4.72 1.07
C ALA A 87 -12.67 -5.88 1.77
N PHE A 88 -12.09 -6.35 2.88
CA PHE A 88 -12.63 -7.45 3.69
C PHE A 88 -14.01 -7.13 4.27
N VAL A 89 -14.21 -5.93 4.82
CA VAL A 89 -15.52 -5.53 5.33
C VAL A 89 -16.56 -5.46 4.20
N LYS A 90 -16.17 -4.99 3.00
CA LYS A 90 -17.08 -4.92 1.85
C LYS A 90 -17.42 -6.30 1.26
N SER A 91 -16.55 -7.30 1.36
CA SER A 91 -16.89 -8.67 0.92
C SER A 91 -17.94 -9.28 1.85
N ILE A 92 -17.73 -9.18 3.17
CA ILE A 92 -18.69 -9.66 4.18
C ILE A 92 -20.07 -9.03 3.98
N VAL A 93 -20.13 -7.69 3.81
CA VAL A 93 -21.42 -7.01 3.62
C VAL A 93 -22.13 -7.47 2.35
N ARG A 94 -21.40 -7.76 1.27
CA ARG A 94 -21.99 -8.28 0.02
C ARG A 94 -22.49 -9.71 0.16
N GLU A 95 -21.84 -10.52 1.00
CA GLU A 95 -22.27 -11.88 1.33
C GLU A 95 -23.57 -11.87 2.16
N VAL A 96 -23.66 -10.99 3.16
CA VAL A 96 -24.81 -10.91 4.07
C VAL A 96 -26.01 -10.20 3.44
N ALA A 97 -25.82 -9.02 2.87
CA ALA A 97 -26.91 -8.21 2.32
C ALA A 97 -27.33 -8.65 0.90
N GLY A 98 -26.49 -9.44 0.22
CA GLY A 98 -26.71 -9.87 -1.15
C GLY A 98 -26.66 -8.73 -2.18
N PHE A 99 -27.20 -9.01 -3.37
CA PHE A 99 -27.24 -8.05 -4.48
C PHE A 99 -28.58 -7.34 -4.60
N ALA A 100 -28.53 -6.07 -5.02
CA ALA A 100 -29.72 -5.31 -5.34
C ALA A 100 -30.47 -5.92 -6.56
N PRO A 101 -31.78 -5.71 -6.70
CA PRO A 101 -32.56 -6.32 -7.78
C PRO A 101 -32.05 -5.96 -9.19
N TYR A 102 -31.48 -4.78 -9.39
CA TYR A 102 -30.89 -4.39 -10.67
C TYR A 102 -29.53 -5.05 -10.93
N GLU A 103 -28.73 -5.31 -9.89
CA GLU A 103 -27.44 -6.02 -10.00
C GLU A 103 -27.66 -7.48 -10.40
N ARG A 104 -28.66 -8.15 -9.79
CA ARG A 104 -29.07 -9.51 -10.17
C ARG A 104 -29.47 -9.58 -11.65
N ARG A 105 -30.28 -8.63 -12.12
CA ARG A 105 -30.70 -8.56 -13.53
C ARG A 105 -29.53 -8.29 -14.49
N VAL A 106 -28.54 -7.50 -14.07
CA VAL A 106 -27.33 -7.26 -14.87
C VAL A 106 -26.50 -8.55 -14.98
N MET A 107 -26.32 -9.28 -13.88
CA MET A 107 -25.62 -10.56 -13.89
C MET A 107 -26.28 -11.58 -14.82
N GLU A 108 -27.61 -11.70 -14.80
CA GLU A 108 -28.36 -12.56 -15.72
C GLU A 108 -28.14 -12.18 -17.20
N LEU A 109 -28.13 -10.87 -17.51
CA LEU A 109 -27.94 -10.41 -18.89
C LEU A 109 -26.51 -10.68 -19.38
N ILE A 110 -25.51 -10.57 -18.51
CA ILE A 110 -24.11 -10.87 -18.83
C ILE A 110 -23.91 -12.38 -19.02
N ARG A 111 -24.53 -13.23 -18.17
CA ARG A 111 -24.49 -14.70 -18.36
C ARG A 111 -25.08 -15.14 -19.70
N ASN A 112 -26.05 -14.40 -20.21
CA ASN A 112 -26.68 -14.62 -21.51
C ASN A 112 -26.00 -13.86 -22.67
N SER A 113 -24.79 -13.31 -22.47
CA SER A 113 -24.01 -12.55 -23.48
C SER A 113 -24.74 -11.34 -24.08
N LYS A 114 -25.62 -10.68 -23.31
CA LYS A 114 -26.42 -9.52 -23.73
C LYS A 114 -25.84 -8.19 -23.21
N ASP A 115 -24.56 -7.93 -23.44
CA ASP A 115 -23.82 -6.80 -22.88
C ASP A 115 -24.41 -5.43 -23.24
N LYS A 116 -24.90 -5.27 -24.48
CA LYS A 116 -25.55 -4.04 -24.94
C LYS A 116 -26.82 -3.73 -24.13
N LYS A 117 -27.60 -4.75 -23.75
CA LYS A 117 -28.79 -4.60 -22.92
C LYS A 117 -28.41 -4.33 -21.47
N ALA A 118 -27.39 -5.03 -20.94
CA ALA A 118 -26.86 -4.80 -19.58
C ALA A 118 -26.38 -3.35 -19.41
N ARG A 119 -25.56 -2.84 -20.34
CA ARG A 119 -25.06 -1.46 -20.31
C ARG A 119 -26.19 -0.42 -20.39
N LYS A 120 -27.21 -0.66 -21.20
CA LYS A 120 -28.38 0.24 -21.29
C LYS A 120 -29.16 0.27 -19.97
N LEU A 121 -29.34 -0.88 -19.32
CA LEU A 121 -30.03 -0.98 -18.03
C LEU A 121 -29.27 -0.25 -16.92
N THR A 122 -27.96 -0.48 -16.79
CA THR A 122 -27.12 0.20 -15.81
C THR A 122 -27.06 1.71 -16.06
N LYS A 123 -26.96 2.14 -17.33
CA LYS A 123 -27.00 3.58 -17.70
C LYS A 123 -28.34 4.23 -17.34
N LYS A 124 -29.47 3.52 -17.45
CA LYS A 124 -30.79 4.08 -17.08
C LYS A 124 -30.96 4.22 -15.57
N ARG A 125 -30.36 3.33 -14.76
CA ARG A 125 -30.57 3.26 -13.31
C ARG A 125 -29.52 4.00 -12.48
N VAL A 126 -28.24 3.92 -12.84
CA VAL A 126 -27.12 4.41 -12.01
C VAL A 126 -26.58 5.76 -12.48
N ARG A 127 -26.85 6.15 -13.74
CA ARG A 127 -26.31 7.39 -14.29
C ARG A 127 -26.73 8.59 -13.44
N ARG A 128 -25.76 9.20 -12.76
CA ARG A 128 -25.87 10.56 -12.24
C ARG A 128 -26.16 11.47 -13.43
N ARG A 129 -27.33 12.11 -13.42
CA ARG A 129 -27.67 13.21 -14.32
C ARG A 129 -26.87 14.43 -13.83
N SER A 130 -25.64 14.56 -14.29
CA SER A 130 -24.94 15.84 -14.36
C SER A 130 -24.60 16.11 -15.80
#